data_AF-A0A0G0GCW2-F1
#
_entry.id   AF-A0A0G0GCW2-F1
#
_cell.length_a   1.000
_cell.length_b   1.000
_cell.length_c   1.000
_cell.angle_alpha   90.00
_cell.angle_beta   90.00
_cell.angle_gamma   90.00
#
_symmetry.space_group_name_H-M   'P 1'
#
loop_
_entity.id
_entity.type
_entity.pdbx_description
1 polymer ?
#
loop_
_entity_poly.entity_id
_entity_poly.type
_entity_poly.pdbx_seq_one_letter_code
_entity_poly.pdbx_strand_id
1 'polypeptide(L)'
;MVFGTFDGLHKGHLNFFWQARKVAADSFLIVSIARDKNVIKIKRKPPFLSEKKRMILLKKCKLADKVVLSGIKNHIPHIVKENPDIIALGYDQKVYVKNLKRDLKNKGILVKIVRLKPFKKGIYKNHLLRAKNKFTFLKK
;
A
#
# COMPACT_ATOMS: atom_id res chain seq x y z
N MET A 1 2.64 -4.40 -7.86
CA MET A 1 2.17 -4.49 -6.46
C MET A 1 2.62 -3.28 -5.64
N VAL A 2 1.76 -2.79 -4.75
CA VAL A 2 2.05 -1.72 -3.77
C VAL A 2 1.67 -2.14 -2.35
N PHE A 3 2.24 -1.49 -1.33
CA PHE A 3 1.98 -1.80 0.08
C PHE A 3 1.56 -0.56 0.87
N GLY A 4 0.66 -0.72 1.84
CA GLY A 4 0.34 0.36 2.76
C GLY A 4 -0.73 0.02 3.80
N THR A 5 -0.91 0.93 4.76
CA THR A 5 -2.05 0.83 5.69
C THR A 5 -3.35 1.25 5.02
N PHE A 6 -3.35 2.34 4.24
CA PHE A 6 -4.55 2.87 3.57
C PHE A 6 -5.74 3.05 4.52
N ASP A 7 -5.46 3.67 5.67
CA ASP A 7 -6.40 3.85 6.79
C ASP A 7 -7.37 5.02 6.55
N GLY A 8 -8.17 4.86 5.50
CA GLY A 8 -8.89 5.92 4.80
C GLY A 8 -8.25 6.23 3.44
N LEU A 9 -9.05 6.62 2.46
CA LEU A 9 -8.57 7.06 1.15
C LEU A 9 -8.60 8.59 1.06
N HIS A 10 -7.55 9.15 0.45
CA HIS A 10 -7.43 10.56 0.17
C HIS A 10 -6.64 10.77 -1.12
N LYS A 11 -6.58 12.00 -1.62
CA LYS A 11 -5.93 12.35 -2.90
C LYS A 11 -4.48 11.86 -2.99
N GLY A 12 -3.73 11.87 -1.87
CA GLY A 12 -2.40 11.25 -1.80
C GLY A 12 -2.36 9.75 -2.13
N HIS A 13 -3.30 8.94 -1.61
CA HIS A 13 -3.38 7.51 -1.95
C HIS A 13 -3.81 7.30 -3.40
N LEU A 14 -4.78 8.09 -3.88
CA LEU A 14 -5.24 8.00 -5.27
C LEU A 14 -4.11 8.33 -6.26
N ASN A 15 -3.33 9.38 -5.98
CA ASN A 15 -2.17 9.72 -6.80
C ASN A 15 -1.08 8.64 -6.71
N PHE A 16 -0.85 8.06 -5.52
CA PHE A 16 0.09 6.94 -5.35
C PHE A 16 -0.31 5.72 -6.20
N PHE A 17 -1.59 5.34 -6.21
CA PHE A 17 -2.08 4.24 -7.06
C PHE A 17 -1.98 4.58 -8.54
N TRP A 18 -2.34 5.81 -8.92
CA TRP A 18 -2.21 6.26 -10.30
C TRP A 18 -0.77 6.23 -10.81
N GLN A 19 0.19 6.70 -10.00
CA GLN A 19 1.61 6.60 -10.31
C GLN A 19 2.05 5.13 -10.44
N ALA A 20 1.59 4.25 -9.55
CA ALA A 20 1.91 2.82 -9.62
C ALA A 20 1.40 2.17 -10.90
N ARG A 21 0.18 2.51 -11.35
CA ARG A 21 -0.36 2.03 -12.63
C ARG A 21 0.49 2.50 -13.81
N LYS A 22 0.99 3.74 -13.78
CA LYS A 22 1.80 4.32 -14.86
C LYS A 22 3.22 3.77 -14.99
N VAL A 23 3.64 2.87 -14.09
CA VAL A 23 4.96 2.24 -14.19
C VAL A 23 5.04 1.28 -15.39
N ALA A 24 3.90 0.78 -15.87
CA ALA A 24 3.78 -0.05 -17.07
C ALA A 24 2.53 0.35 -17.87
N ALA A 25 2.53 0.15 -19.18
CA ALA A 25 1.39 0.52 -20.05
C ALA A 25 0.12 -0.27 -19.66
N ASP A 26 0.22 -1.60 -19.60
CA ASP A 26 -0.88 -2.50 -19.24
C ASP A 26 -0.67 -3.10 -17.85
N SER A 27 -0.89 -2.27 -16.83
CA SER A 27 -0.65 -2.68 -15.44
C SER A 27 -1.87 -3.34 -14.79
N PHE A 28 -1.61 -4.44 -14.08
CA PHE A 28 -2.53 -5.03 -13.10
C PHE A 28 -2.09 -4.64 -11.67
N LEU A 29 -2.82 -3.74 -11.03
CA LEU A 29 -2.47 -3.19 -9.72
C LEU A 29 -2.98 -4.05 -8.57
N ILE A 30 -2.05 -4.81 -7.98
CA ILE A 30 -2.23 -5.47 -6.68
C ILE A 30 -1.91 -4.50 -5.54
N VAL A 31 -2.87 -4.24 -4.66
CA VAL A 31 -2.71 -3.44 -3.44
C VAL A 31 -2.68 -4.36 -2.22
N SER A 32 -1.55 -4.42 -1.52
CA SER A 32 -1.39 -5.16 -0.27
C SER A 32 -1.60 -4.28 0.95
N ILE A 33 -2.54 -4.69 1.78
CA ILE A 33 -3.01 -3.98 2.96
C ILE A 33 -2.31 -4.53 4.20
N ALA A 34 -1.67 -3.65 4.97
CA ALA A 34 -1.08 -4.01 6.25
C ALA A 34 -2.14 -4.54 7.23
N ARG A 35 -1.85 -5.66 7.91
CA ARG A 35 -2.70 -6.23 8.96
C ARG A 35 -2.83 -5.30 10.16
N ASP A 36 -4.00 -5.27 10.80
CA ASP A 36 -4.25 -4.42 11.98
C ASP A 36 -3.20 -4.68 13.08
N LYS A 37 -2.91 -5.96 13.36
CA LYS A 37 -1.86 -6.37 14.32
C LYS A 37 -0.48 -5.80 13.99
N ASN A 38 -0.12 -5.75 12.71
CA ASN A 38 1.17 -5.24 12.27
C ASN A 38 1.23 -3.71 12.36
N VAL A 39 0.12 -3.05 12.06
CA VAL A 39 -0.01 -1.60 12.21
C VAL A 39 0.17 -1.21 13.68
N ILE A 40 -0.50 -1.90 14.61
CA ILE A 40 -0.37 -1.68 16.05
C ILE A 40 1.08 -1.91 16.49
N LYS A 41 1.70 -3.02 16.07
CA LYS A 41 3.10 -3.33 16.43
C LYS A 41 4.09 -2.24 15.98
N ILE A 42 3.94 -1.75 14.75
CA ILE A 42 4.88 -0.80 14.14
C ILE A 42 4.60 0.63 14.58
N LYS A 43 3.34 1.06 14.59
CA LYS A 43 2.93 2.45 14.84
C LYS A 43 2.52 2.71 16.29
N ARG A 44 2.51 1.67 17.13
CA ARG A 44 2.07 1.73 18.54
C ARG A 44 0.66 2.28 18.74
N LYS A 45 -0.17 2.25 17.69
CA LYS A 45 -1.56 2.72 17.69
C LYS A 45 -2.38 1.91 16.68
N PRO A 46 -3.63 1.55 16.98
CA PRO A 46 -4.51 0.91 16.01
C PRO A 46 -4.83 1.83 14.83
N PRO A 47 -5.08 1.25 13.64
CA PRO A 47 -5.72 1.99 12.57
C PRO A 47 -7.15 2.40 12.99
N PHE A 48 -7.68 3.44 12.36
CA PHE A 48 -9.04 3.91 12.57
C PHE A 48 -10.06 2.98 11.94
N LEU A 49 -9.75 2.46 10.75
CA LEU A 49 -10.53 1.46 10.05
C LEU A 49 -9.86 0.09 10.19
N SER A 50 -10.66 -0.93 10.52
CA SER A 50 -10.20 -2.31 10.50
C SER A 50 -9.70 -2.73 9.12
N GLU A 51 -8.85 -3.75 9.06
CA GLU A 51 -8.33 -4.30 7.80
C GLU A 51 -9.45 -4.70 6.82
N LYS A 52 -10.57 -5.22 7.33
CA LYS A 52 -11.77 -5.51 6.54
C LYS A 52 -12.40 -4.26 5.92
N LYS A 53 -12.57 -3.18 6.70
CA LYS A 53 -13.12 -1.90 6.20
C LYS A 53 -12.18 -1.26 5.18
N ARG A 54 -10.87 -1.28 5.43
CA ARG A 54 -9.85 -0.77 4.49
C ARG A 54 -9.86 -1.55 3.18
N MET A 55 -10.00 -2.88 3.25
CA MET A 55 -10.13 -3.73 2.06
C MET A 55 -11.38 -3.41 1.24
N ILE A 56 -12.53 -3.22 1.88
CA ILE A 56 -13.78 -2.83 1.20
C ILE A 56 -13.61 -1.48 0.48
N LEU A 57 -13.01 -0.49 1.14
CA LEU A 57 -12.76 0.83 0.53
C LEU A 57 -11.84 0.73 -0.70
N LEU A 58 -10.79 -0.08 -0.62
CA LEU A 58 -9.86 -0.27 -1.72
C LEU A 58 -10.47 -1.06 -2.88
N LYS A 59 -11.30 -2.06 -2.61
CA LYS A 59 -12.04 -2.77 -3.67
C LYS A 59 -13.04 -1.87 -4.41
N LYS A 60 -13.61 -0.88 -3.72
CA LYS A 60 -14.47 0.14 -4.33
C LYS A 60 -13.68 1.23 -5.07
N CYS A 61 -12.37 1.29 -4.87
CA CYS A 61 -11.49 2.22 -5.57
C CYS A 61 -11.21 1.65 -6.97
N LYS A 62 -11.67 2.34 -8.02
CA LYS A 62 -11.49 1.95 -9.43
C LYS A 62 -10.03 1.91 -9.92
N LEU A 63 -9.05 2.08 -9.02
CA LEU A 63 -7.62 2.07 -9.36
C LEU A 63 -6.93 0.74 -9.01
N ALA A 64 -7.52 -0.07 -8.13
CA ALA A 64 -6.94 -1.34 -7.68
C ALA A 64 -7.67 -2.52 -8.33
N ASP A 65 -6.94 -3.37 -9.03
CA ASP A 65 -7.52 -4.55 -9.70
C ASP A 65 -7.64 -5.74 -8.73
N LYS A 66 -6.67 -5.85 -7.80
CA LYS A 66 -6.70 -6.86 -6.73
C LYS A 66 -6.27 -6.26 -5.41
N VAL A 67 -6.97 -6.65 -4.35
CA VAL A 67 -6.70 -6.19 -3.00
C VAL A 67 -6.47 -7.39 -2.11
N VAL A 68 -5.31 -7.44 -1.45
CA VAL A 68 -4.88 -8.56 -0.62
C VAL A 68 -4.45 -8.08 0.77
N LEU A 69 -4.49 -8.97 1.74
CA LEU A 69 -3.93 -8.71 3.06
C LEU A 69 -2.45 -9.10 3.08
N SER A 70 -1.62 -8.31 3.75
CA SER A 70 -0.22 -8.64 3.97
C SER A 70 -0.07 -9.84 4.90
N GLY A 71 1.09 -10.49 4.88
CA GLY A 71 1.40 -11.53 5.85
C GLY A 71 1.42 -10.99 7.30
N ILE A 72 1.00 -11.83 8.26
CA ILE A 72 0.95 -11.48 9.68
C ILE A 72 2.37 -11.45 10.28
N LYS A 73 3.14 -12.53 10.14
CA LYS A 73 4.50 -12.64 10.71
C LYS A 73 5.59 -12.29 9.70
N ASN A 74 5.49 -12.83 8.49
CA ASN A 74 6.43 -12.63 7.40
C ASN A 74 5.71 -12.05 6.18
N HIS A 75 6.31 -11.05 5.55
CA HIS A 75 5.76 -10.41 4.38
C HIS A 75 6.16 -11.06 3.05
N ILE A 76 7.14 -11.95 3.04
CA ILE A 76 7.55 -12.62 1.80
C ILE A 76 6.47 -13.57 1.24
N PRO A 77 5.79 -14.43 2.03
CA PRO A 77 4.88 -15.44 1.48
C PRO A 77 3.73 -14.89 0.63
N HIS A 78 3.11 -13.79 1.07
CA HIS A 78 2.02 -13.19 0.29
C HIS A 78 2.52 -12.50 -0.99
N ILE A 79 3.78 -12.04 -1.03
CA ILE A 79 4.36 -11.46 -2.25
C ILE A 79 4.67 -12.59 -3.23
N VAL A 80 5.26 -13.69 -2.76
CA VAL A 80 5.53 -14.88 -3.57
C VAL A 80 4.25 -15.43 -4.17
N LYS A 81 3.18 -15.57 -3.37
CA LYS A 81 1.86 -16.03 -3.85
C LYS A 81 1.30 -15.16 -4.97
N GLU A 82 1.51 -13.86 -4.89
CA GLU A 82 0.99 -12.89 -5.85
C GLU A 82 1.93 -12.65 -7.04
N ASN A 83 3.17 -13.16 -6.96
CA ASN A 83 4.21 -13.14 -7.99
C ASN A 83 4.26 -11.84 -8.84
N PRO A 84 4.50 -10.65 -8.24
CA PRO A 84 4.47 -9.40 -8.99
C PRO A 84 5.76 -9.16 -9.78
N ASP A 85 5.63 -8.70 -11.03
CA ASP A 85 6.77 -8.26 -11.85
C ASP A 85 7.42 -6.98 -11.30
N ILE A 86 6.59 -6.09 -10.75
CA ILE A 86 7.00 -4.78 -10.25
C ILE A 86 6.44 -4.53 -8.86
N ILE A 87 7.31 -4.14 -7.94
CA ILE A 87 6.96 -3.57 -6.64
C ILE A 87 7.18 -2.05 -6.70
N ALA A 88 6.09 -1.30 -6.60
CA ALA A 88 6.12 0.16 -6.53
C ALA A 88 6.00 0.62 -5.09
N LEU A 89 7.01 1.35 -4.63
CA LEU A 89 7.14 1.75 -3.23
C LEU A 89 6.90 3.25 -3.06
N GLY A 90 6.31 3.63 -1.93
CA GLY A 90 6.24 5.02 -1.50
C GLY A 90 7.63 5.59 -1.24
N TYR A 91 7.79 6.89 -1.47
CA TYR A 91 9.03 7.65 -1.26
C TYR A 91 9.63 7.48 0.16
N ASP A 92 8.80 7.18 1.15
CA ASP A 92 9.13 7.04 2.57
C ASP A 92 9.41 5.58 3.01
N GLN A 93 9.13 4.59 2.15
CA GLN A 93 9.26 3.16 2.50
C GLN A 93 10.71 2.63 2.39
N LYS A 94 11.65 3.11 3.21
CA LYS A 94 13.08 2.75 3.10
C LYS A 94 13.49 1.51 3.90
N VAL A 95 13.16 1.47 5.19
CA VAL A 95 13.70 0.47 6.13
C VAL A 95 13.18 -0.93 5.83
N TYR A 96 11.86 -1.04 5.59
CA TYR A 96 11.17 -2.31 5.38
C TYR A 96 11.60 -3.07 4.12
N VAL A 97 12.24 -2.39 3.16
CA VAL A 97 12.52 -2.94 1.84
C VAL A 97 14.01 -3.13 1.57
N LYS A 98 14.88 -2.87 2.55
CA LYS A 98 16.35 -2.90 2.39
C LYS A 98 16.83 -4.21 1.76
N ASN A 99 16.28 -5.34 2.20
CA ASN A 99 16.66 -6.67 1.72
C ASN A 99 15.61 -7.31 0.79
N LEU A 100 14.50 -6.61 0.50
CA LEU A 100 13.34 -7.19 -0.16
C LEU A 100 13.66 -7.83 -1.52
N LYS A 101 14.47 -7.16 -2.35
CA LYS A 101 14.87 -7.70 -3.66
C LYS A 101 15.66 -8.99 -3.52
N ARG A 102 16.59 -9.06 -2.56
CA ARG A 102 17.41 -10.23 -2.28
C ARG A 102 16.57 -11.38 -1.74
N ASP A 103 15.71 -11.08 -0.76
CA ASP A 103 14.87 -12.08 -0.10
C ASP A 103 13.87 -12.70 -1.08
N LEU A 104 13.33 -11.92 -2.03
CA LEU A 104 12.46 -12.42 -3.09
C LEU A 104 13.24 -13.22 -4.15
N LYS A 105 14.44 -12.77 -4.54
CA LYS A 105 15.31 -13.53 -5.45
C LYS A 105 15.65 -14.92 -4.88
N ASN A 106 15.94 -15.00 -3.58
CA ASN A 106 16.19 -16.27 -2.88
C ASN A 106 14.96 -17.20 -2.82
N LYS A 107 13.77 -16.68 -3.12
CA LYS A 107 12.52 -17.44 -3.26
C LYS A 107 12.14 -17.68 -4.72
N GLY A 108 13.05 -17.44 -5.66
CA GLY A 108 12.83 -17.64 -7.10
C GLY A 108 12.02 -16.53 -7.77
N ILE A 109 11.75 -15.41 -7.08
CA ILE A 109 10.94 -14.31 -7.61
C ILE A 109 11.86 -13.18 -8.07
N LEU A 110 11.87 -12.91 -9.38
CA LEU A 110 12.53 -11.76 -9.97
C LEU A 110 11.55 -10.59 -10.02
N VAL A 111 11.89 -9.50 -9.32
CA VAL A 111 11.02 -8.32 -9.22
C VAL A 111 11.79 -7.03 -9.48
N LYS A 112 11.20 -6.13 -10.26
CA LYS A 112 11.66 -4.75 -10.40
C LYS A 112 11.13 -3.93 -9.23
N ILE A 113 12.00 -3.25 -8.51
CA ILE A 113 11.58 -2.33 -7.45
C ILE A 113 11.70 -0.90 -7.94
N VAL A 114 10.61 -0.13 -7.87
CA VAL A 114 10.58 1.29 -8.24
C VAL A 114 10.12 2.14 -7.06
N ARG A 115 10.57 3.40 -7.02
CA ARG A 115 10.18 4.38 -6.01
C ARG A 115 9.32 5.46 -6.62
N LEU A 116 8.11 5.64 -6.11
CA LEU A 116 7.17 6.66 -6.59
C LEU A 116 7.43 8.02 -5.94
N LYS A 117 7.07 9.09 -6.64
CA LYS A 117 7.29 10.46 -6.19
C LYS A 117 6.29 10.85 -5.09
N PRO A 118 6.68 11.68 -4.11
CA PRO A 118 5.74 12.21 -3.12
C PRO A 118 4.67 13.09 -3.78
N PHE A 119 3.47 13.12 -3.21
CA PHE A 119 2.39 14.01 -3.64
C PHE A 119 1.94 14.90 -2.48
N LYS A 120 2.23 16.21 -2.57
CA LYS A 120 1.80 17.24 -1.58
C LYS A 120 1.95 16.77 -0.12
N LYS A 121 3.17 16.36 0.25
CA LYS A 121 3.54 15.67 1.52
C LYS A 121 3.09 16.39 2.80
N GLY A 122 2.97 17.72 2.78
CA GLY A 122 2.50 18.54 3.91
C GLY A 122 0.98 18.58 4.09
N ILE A 123 0.20 18.05 3.14
CA ILE A 123 -1.26 18.17 3.11
C ILE A 123 -1.93 16.80 3.28
N TYR A 124 -1.46 15.78 2.57
CA TYR A 124 -2.12 14.47 2.51
C TYR A 124 -1.39 13.40 3.32
N LYS A 125 -1.55 13.49 4.65
CA LYS A 125 -1.26 12.38 5.57
C LYS A 125 -2.49 12.12 6.44
N ASN A 126 -2.80 10.84 6.69
CA ASN A 126 -3.96 10.47 7.50
C ASN A 126 -4.01 11.19 8.86
N HIS A 127 -2.90 11.34 9.58
CA HIS A 127 -2.91 12.07 10.86
C HIS A 127 -3.21 13.57 10.69
N LEU A 128 -2.75 14.21 9.61
CA LEU A 128 -3.02 15.63 9.33
C LEU A 128 -4.47 15.86 8.91
N LEU A 129 -5.04 14.93 8.14
CA LEU A 129 -6.43 15.01 7.69
C LEU A 129 -7.42 14.74 8.83
N ARG A 130 -7.03 13.91 9.82
CA ARG A 130 -7.81 13.67 11.06
C ARG A 130 -7.94 14.94 11.89
N ALA A 131 -6.84 15.67 12.07
CA ALA A 131 -6.87 16.95 12.78
C ALA A 131 -7.76 18.00 12.11
N LYS A 132 -8.09 17.83 10.81
CA LYS A 132 -8.87 18.79 10.01
C LYS A 132 -10.28 18.32 9.66
N ASN A 133 -10.74 17.15 10.14
CA ASN A 133 -12.03 16.53 9.76
C ASN A 133 -12.28 16.35 8.24
N LYS A 134 -11.24 16.39 7.39
CA LYS A 134 -11.37 16.33 5.92
C LYS A 134 -11.34 14.91 5.34
N PHE A 135 -11.97 13.93 6.02
CA PHE A 135 -12.19 12.63 5.37
C PHE A 135 -13.41 12.73 4.47
N THR A 136 -13.16 12.94 3.17
CA THR A 136 -14.14 12.55 2.16
C THR A 136 -14.21 11.03 2.18
N PHE A 137 -15.18 10.48 2.90
CA PHE A 137 -15.78 9.22 2.45
C PHE A 137 -16.19 9.48 1.01
N LEU A 138 -15.74 8.63 0.08
CA LEU A 138 -16.33 8.58 -1.25
C LEU A 138 -17.82 8.20 -1.04
N LYS A 139 -18.65 9.20 -0.71
CA LYS A 139 -20.08 9.13 -0.82
C LYS A 139 -20.34 9.07 -2.32
N LYS A 140 -21.07 8.03 -2.72
CA LYS A 140 -21.69 7.94 -4.03
C LYS A 140 -22.47 9.21 -4.31
#